data_AF-A0A2D0L4W7-F1
#
_entry.id   AF-A0A2D0L4W7-F1
#
_cell.length_a   1.000
_cell.length_b   1.000
_cell.length_c   1.000
_cell.angle_alpha   90.00
_cell.angle_beta   90.00
_cell.angle_gamma   90.00
#
_symmetry.space_group_name_H-M   'P 1'
#
loop_
_entity.id
_entity.type
_entity.pdbx_description
1 polymer ?
#
loop_
_entity_poly.entity_id
_entity_poly.type
_entity_poly.pdbx_seq_one_letter_code
_entity_poly.pdbx_strand_id
1 'polypeptide(L)'
;MLVMQDAAQEAGAVFGKPNDDDKNYQLPPELAPLTEKAIKQGRAVRQGQSLTPFSAEELTLIQTQYVHCSSHWNSVVVKEEQIQDGVNAIELISFVNRPCEKWHRAIFNITGQEIS
;
A
#
# COMPACT_ATOMS: atom_id res chain seq x y z
N MET A 1 -6.93 -6.41 -4.78
CA MET A 1 -7.42 -7.52 -3.92
C MET A 1 -7.09 -8.91 -4.44
N LEU A 2 -7.11 -9.14 -5.76
CA LEU A 2 -6.99 -10.49 -6.35
C LEU A 2 -5.74 -11.28 -5.94
N VAL A 3 -4.57 -10.63 -5.73
CA VAL A 3 -3.35 -11.31 -5.25
C VAL A 3 -3.54 -11.96 -3.88
N MET A 4 -4.23 -11.29 -2.95
CA MET A 4 -4.49 -11.82 -1.62
C MET A 4 -5.56 -12.91 -1.63
N GLN A 5 -6.58 -12.77 -2.49
CA GLN A 5 -7.59 -13.82 -2.67
C GLN A 5 -6.96 -15.09 -3.23
N ASP A 6 -6.08 -14.97 -4.23
CA ASP A 6 -5.31 -16.10 -4.78
C ASP A 6 -4.49 -16.80 -3.69
N ALA A 7 -3.76 -16.04 -2.86
CA ALA A 7 -3.00 -16.58 -1.74
C ALA A 7 -3.89 -17.32 -0.73
N ALA A 8 -5.03 -16.73 -0.37
CA ALA A 8 -5.94 -17.30 0.61
C ALA A 8 -6.67 -18.54 0.08
N GLN A 9 -7.05 -18.56 -1.21
CA GLN A 9 -7.62 -19.73 -1.88
C GLN A 9 -6.63 -20.90 -1.93
N GLU A 10 -5.35 -20.62 -2.21
CA GLU A 10 -4.28 -21.63 -2.13
C GLU A 10 -4.13 -22.20 -0.71
N ALA A 11 -4.36 -21.37 0.32
CA ALA A 11 -4.39 -21.79 1.73
C ALA A 11 -5.70 -22.49 2.15
N GLY A 12 -6.65 -22.71 1.23
CA GLY A 12 -7.91 -23.43 1.49
C GLY A 12 -9.12 -22.55 1.84
N ALA A 13 -8.99 -21.23 1.81
CA ALA A 13 -10.13 -20.33 2.00
C ALA A 13 -11.07 -20.35 0.79
N VAL A 14 -12.38 -20.37 1.04
CA VAL A 14 -13.40 -20.36 -0.02
C VAL A 14 -13.91 -18.94 -0.22
N PHE A 15 -13.63 -18.36 -1.38
CA PHE A 15 -14.21 -17.09 -1.82
C PHE A 15 -15.23 -17.33 -2.92
N GLY A 16 -16.37 -16.65 -2.86
CA GLY A 16 -17.27 -16.54 -4.00
C GLY A 16 -16.61 -15.73 -5.12
N LYS A 17 -17.01 -15.98 -6.37
CA LYS A 17 -16.62 -15.09 -7.47
C LYS A 17 -17.16 -13.68 -7.18
N PRO A 18 -16.34 -12.63 -7.29
CA PRO A 18 -16.84 -11.26 -7.27
C PRO A 18 -17.96 -11.12 -8.32
N ASN A 19 -19.02 -10.41 -7.99
CA ASN A 19 -20.09 -10.14 -8.96
C ASN A 19 -19.52 -9.28 -10.09
N ASP A 20 -19.75 -9.67 -11.35
CA ASP A 20 -19.30 -8.91 -12.51
C ASP A 20 -19.90 -7.49 -12.54
N ASP A 21 -21.05 -7.29 -11.89
CA ASP A 21 -21.70 -5.98 -11.74
C ASP A 21 -21.13 -5.10 -10.60
N ASP A 22 -20.25 -5.65 -9.75
CA ASP A 22 -19.65 -4.88 -8.65
C ASP A 22 -18.51 -3.99 -9.17
N LYS A 23 -18.84 -2.70 -9.34
CA LYS A 23 -17.91 -1.66 -9.77
C LYS A 23 -16.63 -1.57 -8.94
N ASN A 24 -16.64 -2.03 -7.68
CA ASN A 24 -15.44 -2.01 -6.83
C ASN A 24 -14.42 -3.09 -7.21
N TYR A 25 -14.84 -4.14 -7.92
CA TYR A 25 -13.97 -5.23 -8.38
C TYR A 25 -13.62 -5.13 -9.87
N GLN A 26 -14.24 -4.20 -10.59
CA GLN A 26 -13.95 -3.94 -12.00
C GLN A 26 -12.60 -3.23 -12.13
N LEU A 27 -11.66 -3.90 -12.78
CA LEU A 27 -10.37 -3.34 -13.12
C LEU A 27 -10.42 -2.72 -14.52
N PRO A 28 -9.80 -1.55 -14.74
CA PRO A 28 -9.56 -1.02 -16.07
C PRO A 28 -8.87 -2.08 -16.96
N PRO A 29 -9.24 -2.19 -18.25
CA PRO A 29 -8.69 -3.21 -19.14
C PRO A 29 -7.15 -3.21 -19.22
N GLU A 30 -6.53 -2.02 -19.11
CA GLU A 30 -5.07 -1.87 -19.12
C GLU A 30 -4.38 -2.48 -17.88
N LEU A 31 -5.09 -2.66 -16.77
CA LEU A 31 -4.58 -3.31 -15.56
C LEU A 31 -4.73 -4.84 -15.59
N ALA A 32 -5.51 -5.40 -16.52
CA ALA A 32 -5.71 -6.86 -16.61
C ALA A 32 -4.37 -7.64 -16.74
N PRO A 33 -3.46 -7.32 -17.70
CA PRO A 33 -2.18 -8.02 -17.80
C PRO A 33 -1.27 -7.80 -16.59
N LEU A 34 -1.31 -6.60 -15.99
CA LEU A 34 -0.53 -6.27 -14.80
C LEU A 34 -1.01 -7.05 -13.58
N THR A 35 -2.32 -7.27 -13.47
CA THR A 35 -2.93 -8.04 -12.39
C THR A 35 -2.54 -9.52 -12.50
N GLU A 36 -2.59 -10.10 -13.70
CA GLU A 36 -2.14 -11.48 -13.90
C GLU A 36 -0.66 -11.63 -13.52
N LYS A 37 0.19 -10.67 -13.92
CA LYS A 37 1.60 -10.63 -13.54
C LYS A 37 1.79 -10.50 -12.03
N ALA A 38 1.04 -9.64 -11.35
CA ALA A 38 1.08 -9.48 -9.89
C ALA A 38 0.70 -10.78 -9.16
N ILE A 39 -0.31 -11.51 -9.66
CA ILE A 39 -0.71 -12.82 -9.11
C ILE A 39 0.42 -13.84 -9.27
N LYS A 40 1.05 -13.90 -10.46
CA LYS A 40 2.21 -14.78 -10.71
C LYS A 40 3.38 -14.46 -9.80
N GLN A 41 3.70 -13.17 -9.61
CA GLN A 41 4.72 -12.73 -8.65
C GLN A 41 4.38 -13.19 -7.22
N GLY A 42 3.12 -13.03 -6.79
CA GLY A 42 2.66 -13.49 -5.48
C GLY A 42 2.84 -14.99 -5.27
N ARG A 43 2.49 -15.81 -6.28
CA ARG A 43 2.71 -17.27 -6.26
C ARG A 43 4.19 -17.63 -6.19
N ALA A 44 5.03 -16.97 -7.01
CA ALA A 44 6.48 -17.20 -7.01
C ALA A 44 7.08 -16.94 -5.61
N VAL A 45 6.71 -15.84 -4.96
CA VAL A 45 7.16 -15.51 -3.60
C VAL A 45 6.75 -16.60 -2.60
N ARG A 46 5.51 -17.08 -2.63
CA ARG A 46 5.03 -18.14 -1.72
C ARG A 46 5.75 -19.48 -1.95
N GLN A 47 6.17 -19.74 -3.18
CA GLN A 47 6.89 -20.96 -3.57
C GLN A 47 8.42 -20.84 -3.42
N GLY A 48 8.93 -19.70 -2.92
CA GLY A 48 10.37 -19.46 -2.79
C GLY A 48 11.10 -19.32 -4.13
N GLN A 49 10.38 -19.04 -5.21
CA GLN A 49 10.92 -18.86 -6.54
C GLN A 49 11.32 -17.40 -6.80
N SER A 50 12.21 -17.19 -7.77
CA SER A 50 12.52 -15.85 -8.27
C SER A 50 11.29 -15.23 -8.93
N LEU A 51 10.98 -13.99 -8.59
CA LEU A 51 9.91 -13.23 -9.25
C LEU A 51 10.44 -12.44 -10.45
N THR A 52 9.62 -12.31 -11.48
CA THR A 52 9.89 -11.40 -12.61
C THR A 52 9.34 -10.02 -12.27
N PRO A 53 10.18 -8.98 -12.13
CA PRO A 53 9.71 -7.63 -11.76
C PRO A 53 8.84 -7.00 -12.86
N PHE A 54 8.12 -5.94 -12.50
CA PHE A 54 7.47 -5.07 -13.48
C PHE A 54 8.54 -4.33 -14.32
N SER A 55 8.28 -4.15 -15.61
CA SER A 55 9.13 -3.37 -16.51
C SER A 55 9.00 -1.88 -16.22
N ALA A 56 9.90 -1.07 -16.78
CA ALA A 56 9.86 0.38 -16.59
C ALA A 56 8.56 1.01 -17.14
N GLU A 57 8.06 0.48 -18.27
CA GLU A 57 6.82 0.93 -18.90
C GLU A 57 5.60 0.58 -18.04
N GLU A 58 5.55 -0.66 -17.52
CA GLU A 58 4.51 -1.12 -16.60
C GLU A 58 4.50 -0.29 -15.31
N LEU A 59 5.68 -0.03 -14.72
CA LEU A 59 5.82 0.81 -13.54
C LEU A 59 5.38 2.24 -13.81
N THR A 60 5.73 2.81 -14.97
CA THR A 60 5.32 4.16 -15.35
C THR A 60 3.79 4.26 -15.41
N LEU A 61 3.12 3.29 -16.04
CA LEU A 61 1.66 3.22 -16.10
C LEU A 61 1.04 3.17 -14.69
N ILE A 62 1.53 2.26 -13.85
CA ILE A 62 1.04 2.08 -12.47
C ILE A 62 1.25 3.35 -11.64
N GLN A 63 2.45 3.91 -11.67
CA GLN A 63 2.84 5.04 -10.84
C GLN A 63 2.12 6.34 -11.22
N THR A 64 1.89 6.57 -12.50
CA THR A 64 1.29 7.83 -12.98
C THR A 64 -0.23 7.86 -12.79
N GLN A 65 -0.91 6.71 -12.90
CA GLN A 65 -2.36 6.65 -12.92
C GLN A 65 -3.00 6.05 -11.66
N TYR A 66 -2.31 5.11 -10.99
CA TYR A 66 -2.94 4.25 -9.98
C TYR A 66 -2.29 4.31 -8.59
N VAL A 67 -1.07 4.86 -8.48
CA VAL A 67 -0.38 5.01 -7.18
C VAL A 67 -0.57 6.43 -6.67
N HIS A 68 -1.23 6.56 -5.52
CA HIS A 68 -1.35 7.84 -4.84
C HIS A 68 -0.07 8.19 -4.09
N CYS A 69 0.33 9.46 -4.15
CA CYS A 69 1.37 10.00 -3.28
C CYS A 69 0.79 10.21 -1.87
N SER A 70 0.95 9.20 -1.01
CA SER A 70 0.42 9.22 0.35
C SER A 70 1.22 10.11 1.31
N SER A 71 2.49 10.39 1.00
CA SER A 71 3.38 11.19 1.84
C SER A 71 3.45 12.64 1.35
N HIS A 72 3.11 13.60 2.21
CA HIS A 72 3.08 15.02 1.89
C HIS A 72 3.22 15.91 3.13
N TRP A 73 3.53 17.19 2.92
CA TRP A 73 3.76 18.18 3.98
C TRP A 73 2.54 19.07 4.29
N ASN A 74 1.33 18.65 3.91
CA ASN A 74 0.13 19.39 4.30
C ASN A 74 -0.06 19.33 5.81
N SER A 75 -0.26 20.49 6.44
CA SER A 75 -0.52 20.62 7.86
C SER A 75 -1.99 20.31 8.20
N VAL A 76 -2.21 19.85 9.42
CA VAL A 76 -3.54 19.71 10.02
C VAL A 76 -3.56 20.37 11.38
N VAL A 77 -4.68 21.02 11.73
CA VAL A 77 -4.89 21.61 13.05
C VAL A 77 -5.50 20.55 13.97
N VAL A 78 -4.80 20.25 15.06
CA VAL A 78 -5.22 19.27 16.06
C VAL A 78 -5.93 19.99 17.19
N LYS A 79 -7.17 19.60 17.47
CA LYS A 79 -8.04 20.27 18.46
C LYS A 79 -7.95 19.70 19.88
N GLU A 80 -7.39 18.50 20.05
CA GLU A 80 -7.56 17.72 21.28
C GLU A 80 -6.29 16.97 21.70
N GLU A 81 -5.15 17.64 21.78
CA GLU A 81 -4.03 17.11 22.56
C GLU A 81 -4.06 17.73 23.96
N GLN A 82 -4.08 16.86 24.99
CA GLN A 82 -3.86 17.29 26.37
C GLN A 82 -2.41 17.76 26.48
N ILE A 83 -2.19 19.07 26.31
CA ILE A 83 -0.93 19.69 26.71
C ILE A 83 -0.85 19.51 28.23
N GLN A 84 0.09 18.68 28.69
CA GLN A 84 0.24 18.32 30.11
C GLN A 84 0.81 19.46 30.98
N ASP A 85 0.94 20.68 30.45
CA ASP A 85 1.62 21.81 31.09
C ASP A 85 0.76 23.09 31.06
N GLY A 86 1.09 24.08 31.90
CA GLY A 86 0.31 25.31 32.14
C GLY A 86 0.21 26.30 30.97
N VAL A 87 0.44 25.85 29.73
CA VAL A 87 0.40 26.65 28.51
C VAL A 87 -0.84 26.29 27.71
N ASN A 88 -1.73 27.27 27.52
CA ASN A 88 -2.88 27.13 26.65
C ASN A 88 -2.44 27.41 25.20
N ALA A 89 -2.23 26.35 24.39
CA ALA A 89 -1.94 26.54 22.98
C ALA A 89 -3.21 26.98 22.24
N ILE A 90 -3.09 28.07 21.48
CA ILE A 90 -4.18 28.63 20.68
C ILE A 90 -4.50 27.70 19.50
N GLU A 91 -3.48 27.12 18.85
CA GLU A 91 -3.61 26.12 17.79
C GLU A 91 -2.40 25.18 17.82
N LEU A 92 -2.65 23.87 17.67
CA LEU A 92 -1.60 22.86 17.52
C LEU A 92 -1.56 22.36 16.07
N ILE A 93 -0.38 22.38 15.46
CA ILE A 93 -0.18 21.99 14.06
C ILE A 93 0.55 20.65 14.00
N SER A 94 0.04 19.72 13.20
CA SER A 94 0.67 18.43 12.93
C SER A 94 0.82 18.16 11.44
N PHE A 95 1.76 17.28 11.08
CA PHE A 95 2.02 16.81 9.72
C PHE A 95 1.87 15.29 9.68
N VAL A 96 0.63 14.82 9.72
CA VAL A 96 0.29 13.38 9.86
C VAL A 96 0.85 12.49 8.75
N ASN A 97 0.98 13.04 7.53
CA ASN A 97 1.48 12.31 6.36
C ASN A 97 2.92 12.70 6.01
N ARG A 98 3.69 13.24 6.96
CA ARG A 98 5.08 13.65 6.74
C ARG A 98 5.90 12.45 6.22
N PRO A 99 6.63 12.59 5.10
CA PRO A 99 7.52 11.53 4.65
C PRO A 99 8.59 11.21 5.71
N CYS A 100 9.01 9.96 5.75
CA CYS A 100 10.21 9.55 6.47
C CYS A 100 11.45 10.24 5.88
N GLU A 101 12.54 10.27 6.65
CA GLU A 101 13.78 10.91 6.21
C GLU A 101 14.25 10.35 4.87
N LYS A 102 14.79 11.22 4.01
CA LYS A 102 15.24 10.88 2.65
C LYS A 102 14.18 10.19 1.77
N TRP A 103 12.89 10.33 2.13
CA TRP A 103 11.78 9.64 1.46
C TRP A 103 11.91 8.11 1.45
N HIS A 104 12.59 7.54 2.46
CA HIS A 104 12.76 6.10 2.61
C HIS A 104 11.91 5.60 3.78
N ARG A 105 11.06 4.60 3.54
CA ARG A 105 10.24 3.99 4.60
C ARG A 105 11.17 3.23 5.55
N ALA A 106 11.06 3.51 6.85
CA ALA A 106 11.69 2.69 7.88
C ALA A 106 11.06 1.29 7.89
N ILE A 107 11.87 0.24 7.76
CA ILE A 107 11.43 -1.17 7.77
C ILE A 107 12.02 -1.84 9.00
N PHE A 108 11.16 -2.45 9.81
CA PHE A 108 11.59 -3.20 11.00
C PHE A 108 11.38 -4.69 10.78
N ASN A 109 12.35 -5.49 11.21
CA ASN A 109 12.22 -6.94 11.22
C ASN A 109 11.33 -7.41 12.39
N ILE A 110 11.14 -8.73 12.51
CA ILE A 110 10.31 -9.33 13.58
C ILE A 110 10.87 -9.09 14.99
N THR A 111 12.15 -8.74 15.12
CA THR A 111 12.79 -8.42 16.41
C THR A 111 12.74 -6.94 16.75
N GLY A 112 12.10 -6.11 15.92
CA GLY A 112 12.03 -4.65 16.09
C GLY A 112 13.30 -3.90 15.70
N GLN A 113 14.26 -4.56 15.04
CA GLN A 113 15.46 -3.91 14.51
C GLN A 113 15.15 -3.30 13.14
N GLU A 114 15.60 -2.07 12.92
CA GLU A 114 15.52 -1.41 11.60
C GLU A 114 16.48 -2.10 10.59
N ILE A 115 15.96 -2.40 9.40
CA ILE A 115 16.65 -3.11 8.32
C ILE A 115 16.67 -2.33 6.99
N SER A 116 16.14 -1.11 6.99
CA SER A 116 16.13 -0.19 5.84
C SER A 116 17.31 0.76 5.83
#